data_AF-A0A151WTV4-F1
#
_entry.id   AF-A0A151WTV4-F1
#
_cell.length_a   1.000
_cell.length_b   1.000
_cell.length_c   1.000
_cell.angle_alpha   90.00
_cell.angle_beta   90.00
_cell.angle_gamma   90.00
#
_symmetry.space_group_name_H-M   'P 1'
#
loop_
_entity.id
_entity.type
_entity.pdbx_description
1 polymer ?
#
loop_
_entity_poly.entity_id
_entity_poly.type
_entity_poly.pdbx_seq_one_letter_code
_entity_poly.pdbx_strand_id
1 'polypeptide(L)'
;MLQNANANDNTNVTVADSGHPNITYDKGDRSPFVVFVRRIADGSNNDVRLDPISVARIVSRFADGKILEVKSAGRNKVAVHFGDYAIANRALSHPSIKEAGLTASIPSFNILRTGVIRNVPLDISENDVVNLFSSQFKILSAKRLNIRTRKDGELITSPSRTVLIKFRGQNLPRAVTFLHVNFPVYPYIPRVLMCFSCLRYGHVNADCKSKARCARCGNKKHATPDECPRLRLPPHCCNCGGEHLPSSSVCPSYLRHKHIYATAALENILYAEARLKLDAPSLSPSSSPPPNIFHLSDFPTLSHSST
;
A
#
# COMPACT_ATOMS: atom_id res chain seq x y z
N MET A 1 15.19 35.58 -10.00
CA MET A 1 15.69 35.04 -8.72
C MET A 1 14.58 34.25 -8.07
N LEU A 2 14.54 32.92 -8.26
CA LEU A 2 13.60 32.04 -7.57
C LEU A 2 14.42 31.21 -6.60
N GLN A 3 14.30 31.61 -5.33
CA GLN A 3 15.02 31.04 -4.21
C GLN A 3 14.66 29.56 -4.03
N ASN A 4 15.72 28.77 -3.85
CA ASN A 4 15.70 27.46 -3.23
C ASN A 4 14.99 27.55 -1.87
N ALA A 5 13.75 27.07 -1.80
CA ALA A 5 13.16 26.67 -0.53
C ALA A 5 13.50 25.19 -0.31
N ASN A 6 14.73 24.96 0.15
CA ASN A 6 15.10 23.74 0.85
C ASN A 6 14.28 23.68 2.15
N ALA A 7 13.38 22.71 2.24
CA ALA A 7 12.87 22.22 3.52
C ALA A 7 12.91 20.70 3.45
N ASN A 8 14.10 20.18 3.79
CA ASN A 8 14.26 18.86 4.37
C ASN A 8 13.31 18.77 5.57
N ASP A 9 12.20 18.07 5.40
CA ASP A 9 11.50 17.50 6.53
C ASP A 9 11.06 16.09 6.14
N ASN A 10 12.10 15.26 5.99
CA ASN A 10 12.01 13.82 5.94
C ASN A 10 11.60 13.31 7.34
N THR A 11 10.34 13.54 7.72
CA THR A 11 9.70 12.64 8.69
C THR A 11 9.33 11.38 7.94
N ASN A 12 10.34 10.53 7.83
CA ASN A 12 10.24 9.10 7.63
C ASN A 12 8.88 8.54 8.09
N VAL A 13 8.02 8.23 7.13
CA VAL A 13 7.45 6.89 7.07
C VAL A 13 8.30 6.15 6.06
N THR A 14 9.59 6.03 6.35
CA THR A 14 10.23 4.77 6.05
C THR A 14 9.38 3.75 6.78
N VAL A 15 8.71 2.87 6.05
CA VAL A 15 8.51 1.53 6.57
C VAL A 15 9.91 0.93 6.55
N ALA A 16 10.74 1.40 7.49
CA ALA A 16 11.86 0.64 7.95
C ALA A 16 11.22 -0.66 8.44
N ASP A 17 11.77 -1.76 7.95
CA ASP A 17 11.54 -3.12 8.39
C ASP A 17 12.09 -3.25 9.82
N SER A 18 11.53 -2.47 10.75
CA SER A 18 11.90 -2.42 12.16
C SER A 18 10.80 -3.13 12.93
N GLY A 19 11.03 -4.42 13.19
CA GLY A 19 10.29 -5.21 14.15
C GLY A 19 8.79 -5.25 13.91
N HIS A 20 8.35 -5.83 12.80
CA HIS A 20 6.99 -6.33 12.78
C HIS A 20 6.86 -7.39 13.89
N PRO A 21 5.85 -7.33 14.78
CA PRO A 21 5.57 -8.45 15.68
C PRO A 21 5.50 -9.72 14.85
N ASN A 22 5.87 -10.89 15.36
CA ASN A 22 5.75 -12.15 14.61
C ASN A 22 4.31 -12.31 14.09
N ILE A 23 4.04 -11.86 12.86
CA ILE A 23 2.69 -11.81 12.34
C ILE A 23 2.43 -13.18 11.75
N THR A 24 1.48 -13.88 12.35
CA THR A 24 1.01 -15.20 11.96
C THR A 24 -0.44 -15.13 11.55
N TYR A 25 -0.89 -16.09 10.76
CA TYR A 25 -2.31 -16.32 10.52
C TYR A 25 -3.00 -16.86 11.78
N ASP A 26 -4.26 -16.49 11.97
CA ASP A 26 -5.11 -16.96 13.06
C ASP A 26 -6.31 -17.74 12.51
N LYS A 27 -7.04 -18.45 13.37
CA LYS A 27 -8.21 -19.27 12.99
C LYS A 27 -9.32 -18.49 12.24
N GLY A 28 -9.39 -17.17 12.45
CA GLY A 28 -10.37 -16.30 11.78
C GLY A 28 -9.96 -15.81 10.39
N ASP A 29 -8.71 -16.04 9.96
CA ASP A 29 -8.26 -15.65 8.63
C ASP A 29 -8.74 -16.66 7.58
N ARG A 30 -9.02 -16.16 6.37
CA ARG A 30 -9.51 -16.96 5.24
C ARG A 30 -8.38 -17.39 4.32
N SER A 31 -8.45 -18.63 3.86
CA SER A 31 -7.61 -19.23 2.82
C SER A 31 -7.78 -18.48 1.47
N PRO A 32 -6.75 -18.39 0.61
CA PRO A 32 -5.42 -19.00 0.72
C PRO A 32 -4.49 -18.30 1.71
N PHE A 33 -3.78 -19.10 2.52
CA PHE A 33 -2.74 -18.60 3.43
C PHE A 33 -1.42 -18.49 2.68
N VAL A 34 -1.06 -17.28 2.27
CA VAL A 34 0.11 -17.02 1.44
C VAL A 34 1.36 -16.78 2.29
N VAL A 35 2.45 -17.45 1.94
CA VAL A 35 3.79 -17.20 2.50
C VAL A 35 4.74 -16.89 1.36
N PHE A 36 5.49 -15.81 1.49
CA PHE A 36 6.59 -15.48 0.58
C PHE A 36 7.89 -16.10 1.07
N VAL A 37 8.48 -16.93 0.22
CA VAL A 37 9.81 -17.50 0.41
C VAL A 37 10.81 -16.75 -0.46
N ARG A 38 11.91 -16.29 0.13
CA ARG A 38 12.98 -15.53 -0.53
C ARG A 38 14.35 -16.03 -0.11
N ARG A 39 15.38 -15.83 -0.94
CA ARG A 39 16.77 -16.09 -0.55
C ARG A 39 17.22 -15.12 0.56
N ILE A 40 18.03 -15.61 1.48
CA ILE A 40 18.79 -14.76 2.40
C ILE A 40 19.86 -14.04 1.57
N ALA A 41 20.07 -12.75 1.84
CA ALA A 41 20.94 -11.90 1.04
C ALA A 41 22.41 -12.13 1.42
N ASP A 42 22.94 -13.30 1.06
CA ASP A 42 24.33 -13.66 1.24
C ASP A 42 24.96 -13.59 -0.15
N GLY A 43 25.96 -12.72 -0.34
CA GLY A 43 26.43 -12.22 -1.65
C GLY A 43 26.93 -13.25 -2.69
N SER A 44 26.71 -14.56 -2.51
CA SER A 44 27.25 -15.64 -3.33
C SER A 44 26.34 -16.15 -4.46
N ASN A 45 25.05 -15.74 -4.55
CA ASN A 45 24.18 -16.29 -5.61
C ASN A 45 22.94 -15.45 -5.99
N ASN A 46 23.10 -14.12 -6.08
CA ASN A 46 21.98 -13.22 -6.37
C ASN A 46 21.49 -13.21 -7.83
N ASP A 47 22.21 -13.86 -8.74
CA ASP A 47 21.89 -13.79 -10.17
C ASP A 47 20.93 -14.90 -10.63
N VAL A 48 20.91 -16.05 -9.95
CA VAL A 48 20.01 -17.17 -10.28
C VAL A 48 18.62 -16.94 -9.67
N ARG A 49 17.62 -16.81 -10.55
CA ARG A 49 16.20 -16.69 -10.20
C ARG A 49 15.77 -17.84 -9.28
N LEU A 50 15.05 -17.52 -8.21
CA LEU A 50 14.47 -18.54 -7.33
C LEU A 50 13.27 -19.19 -8.03
N ASP A 51 13.41 -20.48 -8.37
CA ASP A 51 12.40 -21.22 -9.11
C ASP A 51 11.29 -21.77 -8.19
N PRO A 52 10.01 -21.68 -8.60
CA PRO A 52 8.88 -22.24 -7.85
C PRO A 52 9.01 -23.73 -7.50
N ILE A 53 9.54 -24.57 -8.41
CA ILE A 53 9.68 -26.01 -8.19
C ILE A 53 10.73 -26.29 -7.10
N SER A 54 11.83 -25.53 -7.08
CA SER A 54 12.84 -25.65 -6.03
C SER A 54 12.25 -25.37 -4.64
N VAL A 55 11.43 -24.32 -4.52
CA VAL A 55 10.73 -24.00 -3.28
C VAL A 55 9.67 -25.04 -2.94
N ALA A 56 8.88 -25.48 -3.92
CA ALA A 56 7.85 -26.50 -3.73
C ALA A 56 8.45 -27.82 -3.19
N ARG A 57 9.59 -28.29 -3.73
CA ARG A 57 10.28 -29.49 -3.24
C ARG A 57 10.67 -29.42 -1.77
N ILE A 58 11.06 -28.25 -1.28
CA ILE A 58 11.42 -28.04 0.13
C ILE A 58 10.16 -28.03 0.98
N VAL A 59 9.15 -27.27 0.56
CA VAL A 59 7.91 -27.07 1.33
C VAL A 59 7.07 -28.35 1.40
N SER A 60 7.04 -29.15 0.33
CA SER A 60 6.31 -30.42 0.32
C SER A 60 6.79 -31.43 1.36
N ARG A 61 8.02 -31.30 1.87
CA ARG A 61 8.56 -32.19 2.92
C ARG A 61 7.81 -32.04 4.26
N PHE A 62 7.17 -30.91 4.49
CA PHE A 62 6.48 -30.60 5.74
C PHE A 62 5.09 -30.01 5.52
N ALA A 63 4.60 -29.89 4.29
CA ALA A 63 3.30 -29.27 4.05
C ALA A 63 2.12 -30.24 4.17
N ASP A 64 2.37 -31.53 4.36
CA ASP A 64 1.35 -32.58 4.55
C ASP A 64 0.26 -32.57 3.45
N GLY A 65 0.66 -32.32 2.20
CA GLY A 65 -0.26 -32.21 1.05
C GLY A 65 -1.14 -30.95 1.02
N LYS A 66 -0.97 -30.01 1.96
CA LYS A 66 -1.83 -28.80 2.08
C LYS A 66 -1.34 -27.60 1.26
N ILE A 67 -0.60 -27.83 0.19
CA ILE A 67 -0.18 -26.79 -0.76
C ILE A 67 -1.27 -26.67 -1.83
N LEU A 68 -1.83 -25.48 -1.99
CA LEU A 68 -2.81 -25.18 -3.03
C LEU A 68 -2.14 -24.74 -4.33
N GLU A 69 -1.13 -23.87 -4.23
CA GLU A 69 -0.46 -23.28 -5.39
C GLU A 69 0.95 -22.82 -5.00
N VAL A 70 1.90 -22.91 -5.93
CA VAL A 70 3.21 -22.28 -5.81
C VAL A 70 3.50 -21.47 -7.08
N LYS A 71 3.71 -20.17 -6.93
CA LYS A 71 3.93 -19.26 -8.07
C LYS A 71 5.06 -18.29 -7.82
N SER A 72 5.68 -17.81 -8.91
CA SER A 72 6.68 -16.76 -8.80
C SER A 72 6.03 -15.44 -8.37
N ALA A 73 6.65 -14.75 -7.41
CA ALA A 73 6.23 -13.43 -6.93
C ALA A 73 7.31 -12.35 -7.16
N GLY A 74 8.43 -12.70 -7.79
CA GLY A 74 9.56 -11.81 -8.07
C GLY A 74 10.81 -12.60 -8.49
N ARG A 75 11.92 -11.91 -8.76
CA ARG A 75 13.19 -12.57 -9.19
C ARG A 75 13.72 -13.55 -8.14
N ASN A 76 13.74 -13.14 -6.87
CA ASN A 76 14.24 -13.94 -5.74
C ASN A 76 13.13 -14.23 -4.73
N LYS A 77 11.89 -14.36 -5.20
CA LYS A 77 10.70 -14.46 -4.35
C LYS A 77 9.66 -15.39 -4.98
N VAL A 78 9.20 -16.36 -4.20
CA VAL A 78 8.15 -17.32 -4.57
C VAL A 78 7.03 -17.21 -3.55
N ALA A 79 5.78 -17.22 -4.01
CA ALA A 79 4.59 -17.29 -3.18
C ALA A 79 4.12 -18.73 -3.09
N VAL A 80 3.94 -19.22 -1.86
CA VAL A 80 3.35 -20.52 -1.56
C VAL A 80 1.99 -20.28 -0.92
N HIS A 81 0.96 -20.89 -1.49
CA HIS A 81 -0.41 -20.79 -1.03
C HIS A 81 -0.76 -22.08 -0.30
N PHE A 82 -1.08 -21.97 0.99
CA PHE A 82 -1.50 -23.10 1.81
C PHE A 82 -3.01 -23.10 2.02
N GLY A 83 -3.58 -24.30 2.15
CA GLY A 83 -4.97 -24.48 2.55
C GLY A 83 -5.18 -24.42 4.06
N ASP A 84 -4.09 -24.42 4.84
CA ASP A 84 -4.10 -24.49 6.30
C ASP A 84 -3.15 -23.46 6.91
N TYR A 85 -3.66 -22.69 7.87
CA TYR A 85 -2.92 -21.59 8.47
C TYR A 85 -1.83 -22.07 9.42
N ALA A 86 -1.99 -23.22 10.08
CA ALA A 86 -0.98 -23.76 10.99
C ALA A 86 0.25 -24.22 10.19
N ILE A 87 0.05 -24.83 9.02
CA ILE A 87 1.13 -25.18 8.09
C ILE A 87 1.81 -23.91 7.54
N ALA A 88 1.03 -22.90 7.16
CA ALA A 88 1.58 -21.62 6.70
C ALA A 88 2.44 -20.94 7.77
N ASN A 89 1.99 -20.94 9.02
CA ASN A 89 2.75 -20.40 10.14
C ASN A 89 4.00 -21.23 10.44
N ARG A 90 3.92 -22.57 10.36
CA ARG A 90 5.07 -23.47 10.51
C ARG A 90 6.16 -23.18 9.48
N ALA A 91 5.78 -22.85 8.23
CA ALA A 91 6.73 -22.46 7.19
C ALA A 91 7.60 -21.23 7.56
N LEU A 92 7.15 -20.32 8.43
CA LEU A 92 7.90 -19.11 8.78
C LEU A 92 9.22 -19.41 9.50
N SER A 93 9.28 -20.51 10.24
CA SER A 93 10.42 -20.89 11.07
C SER A 93 10.96 -22.30 10.79
N HIS A 94 10.43 -23.00 9.79
CA HIS A 94 10.77 -24.40 9.51
C HIS A 94 12.27 -24.59 9.19
N PRO A 95 12.95 -25.59 9.78
CA PRO A 95 14.38 -25.85 9.55
C PRO A 95 14.77 -26.00 8.08
N SER A 96 13.99 -26.77 7.30
CA SER A 96 14.28 -27.03 5.89
C SER A 96 14.31 -25.77 5.01
N ILE A 97 13.63 -24.69 5.40
CA ILE A 97 13.69 -23.40 4.70
C ILE A 97 15.02 -22.70 5.02
N LYS A 98 15.43 -22.70 6.28
CA LYS A 98 16.69 -22.10 6.72
C LYS A 98 17.91 -22.84 6.17
N GLU A 99 17.90 -24.17 6.22
CA GLU A 99 18.96 -25.05 5.68
C GLU A 99 19.17 -24.83 4.17
N ALA A 100 18.12 -24.46 3.44
CA ALA A 100 18.18 -24.13 2.02
C ALA A 100 18.66 -22.70 1.75
N GLY A 101 19.07 -21.93 2.76
CA GLY A 101 19.44 -20.51 2.63
C GLY A 101 18.26 -19.60 2.27
N LEU A 102 17.05 -20.00 2.67
CA LEU A 102 15.81 -19.26 2.39
C LEU A 102 15.22 -18.69 3.69
N THR A 103 14.37 -17.69 3.54
CA THR A 103 13.56 -17.11 4.62
C THR A 103 12.12 -16.95 4.14
N ALA A 104 11.18 -17.13 5.07
CA ALA A 104 9.75 -17.09 4.82
C ALA A 104 9.10 -15.94 5.60
N SER A 105 8.10 -15.30 4.99
CA SER A 105 7.39 -14.17 5.58
C SER A 105 5.95 -14.13 5.09
N ILE A 106 5.01 -13.75 5.96
CA ILE A 106 3.65 -13.45 5.51
C ILE A 106 3.63 -12.03 4.94
N PRO A 107 3.08 -11.82 3.73
CA PRO A 107 2.90 -10.47 3.22
C PRO A 107 1.94 -9.70 4.12
N SER A 108 2.33 -8.51 4.59
CA SER A 108 1.54 -7.74 5.56
C SER A 108 0.12 -7.44 5.06
N PHE A 109 -0.07 -7.22 3.76
CA PHE A 109 -1.40 -7.02 3.16
C PHE A 109 -2.28 -8.28 3.17
N ASN A 110 -1.81 -9.47 3.55
CA ASN A 110 -2.68 -10.63 3.74
C ASN A 110 -3.39 -10.62 5.08
N ILE A 111 -2.87 -9.89 6.08
CA ILE A 111 -3.35 -9.98 7.48
C ILE A 111 -3.44 -8.63 8.19
N LEU A 112 -2.98 -7.55 7.57
CA LEU A 112 -3.07 -6.19 8.10
C LEU A 112 -3.83 -5.28 7.14
N ARG A 113 -4.68 -4.43 7.70
CA ARG A 113 -5.38 -3.36 6.96
C ARG A 113 -5.06 -2.02 7.55
N THR A 114 -4.92 -1.02 6.70
CA THR A 114 -4.71 0.36 7.13
C THR A 114 -5.94 1.19 6.78
N GLY A 115 -6.57 1.76 7.80
CA GLY A 115 -7.71 2.65 7.69
C GLY A 115 -7.39 4.05 8.17
N VAL A 116 -8.28 4.98 7.87
CA VAL A 116 -8.23 6.37 8.32
C VAL A 116 -9.55 6.70 9.01
N ILE A 117 -9.45 7.28 10.20
CA ILE A 117 -10.57 7.91 10.88
C ILE A 117 -10.35 9.43 10.93
N ARG A 118 -11.44 10.18 10.94
CA ARG A 118 -11.44 11.65 10.96
C ARG A 118 -12.14 12.16 12.20
N ASN A 119 -11.97 13.44 12.47
CA ASN A 119 -12.61 14.16 13.57
C ASN A 119 -12.21 13.70 14.97
N VAL A 120 -11.07 13.02 15.13
CA VAL A 120 -10.53 12.63 16.45
C VAL A 120 -9.98 13.88 17.15
N PRO A 121 -10.49 14.24 18.35
CA PRO A 121 -9.97 15.33 19.17
C PRO A 121 -8.44 15.26 19.37
N LEU A 122 -7.79 16.42 19.55
CA LEU A 122 -6.32 16.51 19.62
C LEU A 122 -5.77 16.08 20.98
N ASP A 123 -6.59 16.13 22.02
CA ASP A 123 -6.35 15.65 23.37
C ASP A 123 -6.32 14.12 23.47
N ILE A 124 -6.90 13.40 22.51
CA ILE A 124 -6.80 11.93 22.43
C ILE A 124 -5.44 11.55 21.83
N SER A 125 -4.62 10.82 22.59
CA SER A 125 -3.32 10.36 22.13
C SER A 125 -3.43 9.16 21.18
N GLU A 126 -2.37 8.87 20.41
CA GLU A 126 -2.31 7.67 19.58
C GLU A 126 -2.40 6.39 20.42
N ASN A 127 -1.85 6.41 21.64
CA ASN A 127 -1.91 5.28 22.58
C ASN A 127 -3.35 5.04 23.07
N ASP A 128 -4.12 6.10 23.31
CA ASP A 128 -5.54 5.98 23.65
C ASP A 128 -6.35 5.38 22.50
N VAL A 129 -6.03 5.77 21.26
CA VAL A 129 -6.66 5.14 20.08
C VAL A 129 -6.36 3.65 20.00
N VAL A 130 -5.16 3.21 20.38
CA VAL A 130 -4.80 1.78 20.36
C VAL A 130 -5.48 1.00 21.49
N ASN A 131 -5.52 1.56 22.70
CA ASN A 131 -5.90 0.82 23.90
C ASN A 131 -7.37 0.99 24.31
N LEU A 132 -8.00 2.11 23.98
CA LEU A 132 -9.34 2.45 24.47
C LEU A 132 -10.43 2.38 23.40
N PHE A 133 -10.08 2.44 22.11
CA PHE A 133 -11.08 2.35 21.04
C PHE A 133 -11.48 0.89 20.82
N SER A 134 -12.79 0.65 20.71
CA SER A 134 -13.36 -0.64 20.38
C SER A 134 -13.49 -0.82 18.87
N SER A 135 -13.22 -2.03 18.39
CA SER A 135 -13.21 -2.37 16.97
C SER A 135 -13.45 -3.87 16.79
N GLN A 136 -14.07 -4.26 15.66
CA GLN A 136 -14.20 -5.67 15.26
C GLN A 136 -12.83 -6.34 15.06
N PHE A 137 -11.83 -5.57 14.62
CA PHE A 137 -10.47 -6.05 14.41
C PHE A 137 -9.51 -5.37 15.39
N LYS A 138 -8.55 -6.13 15.93
CA LYS A 138 -7.56 -5.61 16.87
C LYS A 138 -6.79 -4.43 16.26
N ILE A 139 -6.75 -3.32 16.98
CA ILE A 139 -5.93 -2.16 16.62
C ILE A 139 -4.48 -2.47 17.01
N LEU A 140 -3.55 -2.36 16.05
CA LEU A 140 -2.13 -2.62 16.28
C LEU A 140 -1.32 -1.35 16.47
N SER A 141 -1.68 -0.28 15.77
CA SER A 141 -1.00 1.01 15.87
C SER A 141 -1.90 2.12 15.36
N ALA A 142 -1.78 3.29 15.96
CA ALA A 142 -2.37 4.52 15.46
C ALA A 142 -1.26 5.53 15.13
N LYS A 143 -1.48 6.35 14.11
CA LYS A 143 -0.61 7.48 13.77
C LYS A 143 -1.44 8.69 13.36
N ARG A 144 -1.37 9.77 14.12
CA ARG A 144 -2.00 11.04 13.80
C ARG A 144 -1.28 11.68 12.61
N LEU A 145 -2.06 12.12 11.63
CA LEU A 145 -1.53 12.77 10.44
C LEU A 145 -1.37 14.27 10.71
N ASN A 146 -0.30 14.84 10.18
CA ASN A 146 -0.06 16.27 10.24
C ASN A 146 -0.59 16.96 8.98
N ILE A 147 -1.02 18.21 9.14
CA ILE A 147 -1.37 19.11 8.06
C ILE A 147 -0.37 20.27 8.03
N ARG A 148 -0.02 20.71 6.81
CA ARG A 148 0.81 21.90 6.59
C ARG A 148 -0.12 23.04 6.17
N THR A 149 -0.10 24.12 6.92
CA THR A 149 -0.94 25.31 6.67
C THR A 149 -0.04 26.53 6.58
N ARG A 150 -0.37 27.47 5.68
CA ARG A 150 0.30 28.77 5.66
C ARG A 150 -0.39 29.72 6.63
N LYS A 151 0.36 30.26 7.59
CA LYS A 151 -0.06 31.38 8.43
C LYS A 151 1.02 32.46 8.31
N ASP A 152 0.60 33.68 8.00
CA ASP A 152 1.49 34.85 7.93
C ASP A 152 2.72 34.67 7.02
N GLY A 153 2.56 33.91 5.93
CA GLY A 153 3.64 33.59 4.98
C GLY A 153 4.52 32.41 5.37
N GLU A 154 4.47 31.94 6.62
CA GLU A 154 5.21 30.79 7.11
C GLU A 154 4.45 29.47 6.96
N LEU A 155 5.18 28.39 6.67
CA LEU A 155 4.64 27.03 6.57
C LEU A 155 4.69 26.35 7.93
N ILE A 156 3.55 26.30 8.62
CA ILE A 156 3.42 25.65 9.92
C ILE A 156 2.89 24.22 9.74
N THR A 157 3.59 23.25 10.32
CA THR A 157 3.13 21.86 10.41
C THR A 157 2.41 21.65 11.75
N SER A 158 1.18 21.18 11.74
CA SER A 158 0.38 20.95 12.95
C SER A 158 -0.34 19.60 12.91
N PRO A 159 -0.63 18.98 14.06
CA PRO A 159 -1.41 17.74 14.12
C PRO A 159 -2.83 17.99 13.62
N SER A 160 -3.33 17.06 12.80
CA SER A 160 -4.72 17.09 12.33
C SER A 160 -5.63 16.19 13.19
N ARG A 161 -6.94 16.35 13.02
CA ARG A 161 -7.96 15.45 13.58
C ARG A 161 -8.09 14.12 12.82
N THR A 162 -7.13 13.81 11.94
CA THR A 162 -7.12 12.58 11.13
C THR A 162 -6.10 11.61 11.69
N VAL A 163 -6.52 10.38 11.95
CA VAL A 163 -5.67 9.32 12.51
C VAL A 163 -5.68 8.12 11.57
N LEU A 164 -4.47 7.68 11.21
CA LEU A 164 -4.21 6.45 10.48
C LEU A 164 -4.19 5.29 11.48
N ILE A 165 -4.93 4.22 11.21
CA ILE A 165 -5.00 3.05 12.09
C ILE A 165 -4.60 1.81 11.32
N LYS A 166 -3.73 0.97 11.91
CA LYS A 166 -3.44 -0.38 11.42
C LYS A 166 -4.23 -1.39 12.23
N PHE A 167 -5.01 -2.21 11.53
CA PHE A 167 -5.82 -3.29 12.08
C PHE A 167 -5.18 -4.65 11.77
N ARG A 168 -5.27 -5.59 12.71
CA ARG A 168 -5.03 -7.02 12.47
C ARG A 168 -6.30 -7.64 11.90
N GLY A 169 -6.30 -7.93 10.61
CA GLY A 169 -7.40 -8.55 9.91
C GLY A 169 -7.27 -8.46 8.39
N GLN A 170 -8.04 -9.29 7.69
CA GLN A 170 -8.13 -9.31 6.23
C GLN A 170 -9.05 -8.25 5.63
N ASN A 171 -9.89 -7.62 6.46
CA ASN A 171 -10.85 -6.60 6.05
C ASN A 171 -10.75 -5.38 6.97
N LEU A 172 -11.20 -4.23 6.48
CA LEU A 172 -11.35 -3.05 7.33
C LEU A 172 -12.67 -3.14 8.11
N PRO A 173 -12.68 -2.75 9.40
CA PRO A 173 -13.95 -2.56 10.10
C PRO A 173 -14.69 -1.37 9.50
N ARG A 174 -16.03 -1.35 9.59
CA ARG A 174 -16.84 -0.22 9.09
C ARG A 174 -16.64 1.04 9.94
N ALA A 175 -16.45 0.86 11.24
CA ALA A 175 -16.21 1.92 12.20
C ALA A 175 -15.40 1.40 13.40
N VAL A 176 -14.81 2.32 14.14
CA VAL A 176 -14.33 2.10 15.51
C VAL A 176 -15.14 2.95 16.48
N THR A 177 -15.26 2.53 17.72
CA THR A 177 -16.12 3.19 18.71
C THR A 177 -15.29 3.62 19.92
N PHE A 178 -15.50 4.83 20.40
CA PHE A 178 -14.90 5.33 21.65
C PHE A 178 -15.93 6.17 22.40
N LEU A 179 -16.17 5.87 23.68
CA LEU A 179 -17.19 6.54 24.51
C LEU A 179 -18.56 6.64 23.81
N HIS A 180 -19.00 5.54 23.19
CA HIS A 180 -20.25 5.44 22.40
C HIS A 180 -20.30 6.31 21.13
N VAL A 181 -19.22 6.99 20.77
CA VAL A 181 -19.09 7.73 19.51
C VAL A 181 -18.49 6.83 18.44
N ASN A 182 -19.13 6.77 17.28
CA ASN A 182 -18.67 5.98 16.14
C ASN A 182 -17.83 6.83 15.19
N PHE A 183 -16.65 6.32 14.84
CA PHE A 183 -15.74 6.89 13.86
C PHE A 183 -15.73 5.99 12.62
N PRO A 184 -16.33 6.42 11.50
CA PRO A 184 -16.25 5.68 10.24
C PRO A 184 -14.80 5.50 9.80
N VAL A 185 -14.46 4.27 9.39
CA VAL A 185 -13.12 3.92 8.93
C VAL A 185 -13.12 3.89 7.42
N TYR A 186 -12.21 4.67 6.81
CA TYR A 186 -12.02 4.71 5.37
C TYR A 186 -10.72 4.00 4.98
N PRO A 187 -10.65 3.31 3.83
CA PRO A 187 -9.39 2.77 3.33
C PRO A 187 -8.32 3.86 3.20
N TYR A 188 -7.11 3.58 3.69
CA TYR A 188 -5.99 4.47 3.44
C TYR A 188 -5.51 4.30 2.00
N ILE A 189 -5.65 5.36 1.21
CA ILE A 189 -5.09 5.42 -0.15
C ILE A 189 -3.72 6.09 -0.06
N PRO A 190 -2.61 5.37 -0.31
CA PRO A 190 -1.28 5.96 -0.29
C PRO A 190 -1.14 7.05 -1.34
N ARG A 191 -0.32 8.07 -1.04
CA ARG A 191 0.08 9.05 -2.04
C ARG A 191 0.99 8.39 -3.08
N VAL A 192 0.85 8.80 -4.34
CA VAL A 192 1.79 8.39 -5.40
C VAL A 192 3.18 8.89 -5.03
N LEU A 193 4.09 7.96 -4.79
CA LEU A 193 5.48 8.27 -4.50
C LEU A 193 6.19 8.69 -5.79
N MET A 194 6.97 9.77 -5.72
CA MET A 194 7.89 10.19 -6.78
C MET A 194 9.31 10.22 -6.19
N CYS A 195 10.23 9.54 -6.84
CA CYS A 195 11.63 9.53 -6.43
C CYS A 195 12.26 10.91 -6.69
N PHE A 196 12.82 11.55 -5.67
CA PHE A 196 13.44 12.88 -5.82
C PHE A 196 14.78 12.88 -6.56
N SER A 197 15.38 11.71 -6.82
CA SER A 197 16.60 11.59 -7.64
C SER A 197 16.27 11.36 -9.12
N CYS A 198 15.55 10.28 -9.44
CA CYS A 198 15.27 9.94 -10.83
C CYS A 198 13.92 10.45 -11.36
N LEU A 199 13.09 11.06 -10.52
CA LEU A 199 11.81 11.70 -10.85
C LEU A 199 10.73 10.76 -11.41
N ARG A 200 10.96 9.45 -11.31
CA ARG A 200 9.97 8.41 -11.66
C ARG A 200 9.09 8.05 -10.48
N TYR A 201 7.88 7.61 -10.77
CA TYR A 201 6.93 7.19 -9.74
C TYR A 201 7.23 5.79 -9.19
N GLY A 202 6.70 5.51 -7.99
CA GLY A 202 6.62 4.17 -7.41
C GLY A 202 7.75 3.78 -6.46
N HIS A 203 8.74 4.63 -6.22
CA HIS A 203 9.79 4.39 -5.23
C HIS A 203 10.32 5.69 -4.61
N VAL A 204 10.94 5.59 -3.44
CA VAL A 204 11.63 6.70 -2.78
C VAL A 204 13.08 6.80 -3.21
N ASN A 205 13.75 7.90 -2.84
CA ASN A 205 15.15 8.11 -3.21
C ASN A 205 16.10 7.04 -2.65
N ALA A 206 15.84 6.55 -1.43
CA ALA A 206 16.66 5.52 -0.78
C ALA A 206 16.71 4.20 -1.57
N ASP A 207 15.62 3.87 -2.28
CA ASP A 207 15.52 2.64 -3.08
C ASP A 207 15.91 2.85 -4.56
N CYS A 208 16.37 4.05 -4.90
CA CYS A 208 16.63 4.44 -6.29
C CYS A 208 17.94 3.82 -6.80
N LYS A 209 17.82 2.91 -7.76
CA LYS A 209 18.96 2.33 -8.50
C LYS A 209 19.28 3.08 -9.80
N SER A 210 18.54 4.17 -10.08
CA SER A 210 18.67 4.96 -11.31
C SER A 210 19.56 6.18 -11.12
N LYS A 211 20.14 6.67 -12.21
CA LYS A 211 20.86 7.95 -12.23
C LYS A 211 19.90 9.13 -12.00
N ALA A 212 20.40 10.15 -11.32
CA ALA A 212 19.64 11.38 -11.06
C ALA A 212 19.30 12.12 -12.35
N ARG A 213 18.13 12.77 -12.39
CA ARG A 213 17.62 13.48 -13.57
C ARG A 213 17.35 14.95 -13.29
N CYS A 214 17.46 15.77 -14.32
CA CYS A 214 16.98 17.16 -14.30
C CYS A 214 15.45 17.19 -14.39
N ALA A 215 14.79 17.94 -13.51
CA ALA A 215 13.33 18.06 -13.49
C ALA A 215 12.73 18.83 -14.66
N ARG A 216 13.52 19.66 -15.35
CA ARG A 216 13.06 20.46 -16.49
C ARG A 216 13.24 19.76 -17.84
N CYS A 217 14.36 19.08 -18.08
CA CYS A 217 14.61 18.45 -19.38
C CYS A 217 14.48 16.91 -19.36
N GLY A 218 14.39 16.29 -18.18
CA GLY A 218 14.31 14.83 -18.04
C GLY A 218 15.63 14.08 -18.29
N ASN A 219 16.69 14.77 -18.72
CA ASN A 219 18.02 14.20 -18.95
C ASN A 219 18.79 14.00 -17.63
N LYS A 220 20.07 13.61 -17.73
CA LYS A 220 20.98 13.50 -16.57
C LYS A 220 20.97 14.81 -15.77
N LYS A 221 21.07 14.71 -14.43
CA LYS A 221 21.20 15.87 -13.56
C LYS A 221 22.41 16.72 -13.98
N HIS A 222 22.19 18.02 -14.13
CA HIS A 222 23.23 19.00 -14.47
C HIS A 222 24.00 19.42 -13.21
N ALA A 223 25.23 19.92 -13.37
CA ALA A 223 26.00 20.44 -12.24
C ALA A 223 25.38 21.74 -11.73
N THR A 224 24.98 22.62 -12.66
CA THR A 224 24.26 23.86 -12.39
C THR A 224 22.89 23.87 -13.09
N PRO A 225 21.88 24.60 -12.56
CA PRO A 225 20.58 24.74 -13.22
C PRO A 225 20.65 25.38 -14.61
N ASP A 226 21.64 26.25 -14.85
CA ASP A 226 21.75 27.05 -16.07
C ASP A 226 22.19 26.23 -17.29
N GLU A 227 22.87 25.10 -17.06
CA GLU A 227 23.22 24.10 -18.09
C GLU A 227 21.99 23.39 -18.67
N CYS A 228 20.79 23.59 -18.12
CA CYS A 228 19.61 22.92 -18.60
C CYS A 228 19.19 23.45 -19.98
N PRO A 229 19.12 22.60 -21.02
CA PRO A 229 18.69 23.03 -22.36
C PRO A 229 17.23 23.50 -22.39
N ARG A 230 16.45 23.19 -21.35
CA ARG A 230 15.05 23.63 -21.19
C ARG A 230 14.89 24.64 -20.05
N LEU A 231 15.94 25.41 -19.73
CA LEU A 231 15.87 26.46 -18.71
C LEU A 231 14.80 27.51 -19.06
N ARG A 232 14.76 27.96 -20.32
CA ARG A 232 13.82 28.96 -20.84
C ARG A 232 12.70 28.38 -21.71
N LEU A 233 12.60 27.04 -21.79
CA LEU A 233 11.55 26.33 -22.52
C LEU A 233 10.58 25.68 -21.53
N PRO A 234 9.36 25.31 -21.97
CA PRO A 234 8.44 24.50 -21.16
C PRO A 234 9.15 23.23 -20.66
N PRO A 235 8.99 22.82 -19.40
CA PRO A 235 9.60 21.59 -18.91
C PRO A 235 9.08 20.36 -19.66
N HIS A 236 9.90 19.32 -19.76
CA HIS A 236 9.57 18.04 -20.37
C HIS A 236 9.46 16.95 -19.31
N CYS A 237 8.29 16.30 -19.22
CA CYS A 237 8.03 15.29 -18.21
C CYS A 237 8.66 13.95 -18.57
N CYS A 238 9.58 13.45 -17.73
CA CYS A 238 10.22 12.15 -17.93
C CYS A 238 9.29 10.93 -17.79
N ASN A 239 8.04 11.12 -17.32
CA ASN A 239 7.09 10.03 -17.08
C ASN A 239 6.02 9.87 -18.18
N CYS A 240 5.65 10.96 -18.87
CA CYS A 240 4.63 10.93 -19.92
C CYS A 240 5.04 11.66 -21.21
N GLY A 241 6.18 12.36 -21.22
CA GLY A 241 6.64 13.15 -22.36
C GLY A 241 5.98 14.53 -22.52
N GLY A 242 4.99 14.87 -21.70
CA GLY A 242 4.24 16.14 -21.80
C GLY A 242 5.01 17.38 -21.34
N GLU A 243 4.50 18.56 -21.70
CA GLU A 243 5.11 19.87 -21.38
C GLU A 243 4.77 20.39 -19.96
N HIS A 244 5.14 19.62 -18.95
CA HIS A 244 4.99 19.99 -17.55
C HIS A 244 6.08 19.35 -16.69
N LEU A 245 6.24 19.81 -15.45
CA LEU A 245 7.15 19.18 -14.50
C LEU A 245 6.69 17.75 -14.16
N PRO A 246 7.61 16.82 -13.84
CA PRO A 246 7.25 15.49 -13.33
C PRO A 246 6.38 15.51 -12.07
N SER A 247 6.38 16.60 -11.29
CA SER A 247 5.54 16.75 -10.09
C SER A 247 4.11 17.23 -10.37
N SER A 248 3.76 17.48 -11.64
CA SER A 248 2.45 18.03 -12.01
C SER A 248 1.29 17.08 -11.68
N SER A 249 0.26 17.60 -11.02
CA SER A 249 -0.96 16.85 -10.68
C SER A 249 -1.81 16.46 -11.88
N VAL A 250 -1.61 17.13 -13.03
CA VAL A 250 -2.30 16.82 -14.30
C VAL A 250 -1.54 15.83 -15.18
N CYS A 251 -0.37 15.34 -14.75
CA CYS A 251 0.40 14.35 -15.49
C CYS A 251 -0.43 13.06 -15.68
N PRO A 252 -0.64 12.57 -16.93
CA PRO A 252 -1.38 11.34 -17.17
C PRO A 252 -0.80 10.13 -16.42
N SER A 253 0.53 10.02 -16.37
CA SER A 253 1.22 8.96 -15.61
C SER A 253 0.96 9.09 -14.10
N TYR A 254 0.91 10.31 -13.54
CA TYR A 254 0.54 10.52 -12.13
C TYR A 254 -0.88 10.05 -11.85
N LEU A 255 -1.84 10.48 -12.67
CA LEU A 255 -3.26 10.12 -12.54
C LEU A 255 -3.47 8.60 -12.63
N ARG A 256 -2.76 7.95 -13.56
CA ARG A 256 -2.76 6.49 -13.69
C ARG A 256 -2.23 5.80 -12.42
N HIS A 257 -1.08 6.22 -11.88
CA HIS A 257 -0.57 5.68 -10.62
C HIS A 257 -1.55 5.92 -9.46
N LYS A 258 -2.18 7.11 -9.40
CA LYS A 258 -3.20 7.44 -8.40
C LYS A 258 -4.39 6.50 -8.48
N HIS A 259 -4.84 6.15 -9.69
CA HIS A 259 -5.92 5.19 -9.91
C HIS A 259 -5.50 3.78 -9.44
N ILE A 260 -4.31 3.31 -9.81
CA ILE A 260 -3.81 1.99 -9.38
C ILE A 260 -3.77 1.89 -7.84
N TYR A 261 -3.26 2.92 -7.14
CA TYR A 261 -3.24 2.93 -5.68
C TYR A 261 -4.65 2.95 -5.08
N ALA A 262 -5.58 3.70 -5.67
CA ALA A 262 -6.97 3.71 -5.22
C ALA A 262 -7.62 2.33 -5.39
N THR A 263 -7.51 1.72 -6.57
CA THR A 263 -8.04 0.37 -6.84
C THR A 263 -7.43 -0.66 -5.89
N ALA A 264 -6.11 -0.66 -5.71
CA ALA A 264 -5.44 -1.58 -4.79
C ALA A 264 -5.95 -1.44 -3.34
N ALA A 265 -6.17 -0.20 -2.88
CA ALA A 265 -6.65 0.07 -1.52
C ALA A 265 -8.15 -0.26 -1.33
N LEU A 266 -8.99 0.04 -2.33
CA LEU A 266 -10.44 -0.15 -2.27
C LEU A 266 -10.84 -1.62 -2.44
N GLU A 267 -10.23 -2.30 -3.42
CA GLU A 267 -10.51 -3.72 -3.71
C GLU A 267 -9.64 -4.67 -2.89
N ASN A 268 -8.67 -4.13 -2.15
CA ASN A 268 -7.78 -4.89 -1.29
C ASN A 268 -6.99 -5.97 -2.09
N ILE A 269 -6.33 -5.51 -3.15
CA ILE A 269 -5.50 -6.33 -4.03
C ILE A 269 -4.09 -5.78 -4.12
N LEU A 270 -3.16 -6.58 -4.64
CA LEU A 270 -1.79 -6.14 -4.85
C LEU A 270 -1.72 -4.99 -5.87
N TYR A 271 -0.76 -4.09 -5.71
CA TYR A 271 -0.50 -3.04 -6.71
C TYR A 271 -0.31 -3.61 -8.12
N ALA A 272 0.38 -4.74 -8.25
CA ALA A 272 0.60 -5.41 -9.53
C ALA A 272 -0.72 -5.93 -10.14
N GLU A 273 -1.61 -6.49 -9.31
CA GLU A 273 -2.93 -6.97 -9.75
C GLU A 273 -3.83 -5.80 -10.16
N ALA A 274 -3.87 -4.73 -9.36
CA ALA A 274 -4.60 -3.51 -9.69
C ALA A 274 -4.12 -2.89 -11.00
N ARG A 275 -2.80 -2.90 -11.24
CA ARG A 275 -2.23 -2.45 -12.51
C ARG A 275 -2.67 -3.33 -13.68
N LEU A 276 -2.58 -4.65 -13.55
CA LEU A 276 -3.02 -5.58 -14.61
C LEU A 276 -4.52 -5.39 -14.92
N LYS A 277 -5.34 -5.20 -13.89
CA LYS A 277 -6.78 -4.95 -14.04
C LYS A 277 -7.08 -3.68 -14.84
N LEU A 278 -6.29 -2.62 -14.66
CA LEU A 278 -6.43 -1.37 -15.40
C LEU A 278 -5.79 -1.41 -16.80
N ASP A 279 -4.88 -2.37 -17.03
CA ASP A 279 -4.20 -2.58 -18.31
C ASP A 279 -4.91 -3.57 -19.22
N ALA A 280 -5.78 -4.42 -18.66
CA ALA A 280 -6.61 -5.31 -19.43
C ALA A 280 -7.53 -4.47 -20.34
N PRO A 281 -7.56 -4.72 -21.66
CA PRO A 281 -8.55 -4.09 -22.53
C PRO A 281 -9.91 -4.46 -21.96
N SER A 282 -10.73 -3.45 -21.67
CA SER A 282 -12.10 -3.66 -21.24
C SER A 282 -12.78 -4.56 -22.29
N LEU A 283 -13.09 -5.80 -21.91
CA LEU A 283 -14.27 -6.43 -22.47
C LEU A 283 -15.38 -5.40 -22.27
N SER A 284 -15.99 -4.98 -23.37
CA SER A 284 -16.94 -3.89 -23.49
C SER A 284 -17.89 -3.82 -22.28
N PRO A 285 -18.28 -2.61 -21.83
CA PRO A 285 -19.32 -2.49 -20.82
C PRO A 285 -20.61 -3.04 -21.44
N SER A 286 -21.01 -4.25 -21.05
CA SER A 286 -22.40 -4.64 -21.23
C SER A 286 -23.22 -3.69 -20.38
N SER A 287 -24.02 -2.87 -21.03
CA SER A 287 -25.07 -2.08 -20.43
C SER A 287 -26.09 -3.01 -19.79
N SER A 288 -25.81 -3.44 -18.57
CA SER A 288 -26.81 -3.92 -17.63
C SER A 288 -26.60 -3.13 -16.34
N PRO A 289 -27.59 -2.34 -15.89
CA PRO A 289 -27.50 -1.70 -14.59
C PRO A 289 -27.41 -2.80 -13.52
N PRO A 290 -26.76 -2.54 -12.37
CA PRO A 290 -26.82 -3.46 -11.25
C PRO A 290 -28.30 -3.73 -10.91
N PRO A 291 -28.68 -4.96 -10.53
CA PRO A 291 -30.04 -5.23 -10.09
C PRO A 291 -30.36 -4.28 -8.93
N ASN A 292 -31.36 -3.43 -9.15
CA ASN A 292 -31.81 -2.46 -8.17
C ASN A 292 -32.49 -3.25 -7.05
N ILE A 293 -31.75 -3.53 -5.96
CA ILE A 293 -32.23 -4.26 -4.77
C ILE A 293 -33.30 -3.47 -4.00
N PHE A 294 -33.62 -2.25 -4.43
CA PHE A 294 -34.71 -1.44 -3.90
C PHE A 294 -35.78 -1.21 -4.98
N HIS A 295 -36.53 -2.26 -5.31
CA HIS A 295 -37.76 -2.10 -6.07
C HIS A 295 -38.84 -1.55 -5.11
N LEU A 296 -39.43 -0.41 -5.44
CA LEU A 296 -40.43 0.28 -4.61
C LEU A 296 -41.70 -0.57 -4.32
N SER A 297 -41.87 -1.75 -4.93
CA SER A 297 -42.97 -2.67 -4.63
C SER A 297 -42.87 -3.36 -3.27
N ASP A 298 -41.69 -3.37 -2.65
CA ASP A 298 -41.45 -4.14 -1.42
C ASP A 298 -41.63 -3.30 -0.15
N PHE A 299 -42.06 -2.04 -0.29
CA PHE A 299 -42.44 -1.21 0.85
C PHE A 299 -43.94 -1.34 1.13
N PRO A 300 -44.34 -1.78 2.35
CA PRO A 300 -45.75 -1.79 2.73
C PRO A 300 -46.29 -0.35 2.75
N THR A 301 -47.42 -0.14 2.07
CA THR A 301 -48.12 1.16 2.04
C THR A 301 -48.67 1.47 3.43
N LEU A 302 -48.30 2.63 3.98
CA LEU A 302 -48.92 3.17 5.18
C LEU A 302 -50.37 3.56 4.87
N SER A 303 -51.33 2.93 5.54
CA SER A 303 -52.73 3.33 5.47
C SER A 303 -52.88 4.69 6.16
N HIS A 304 -53.27 5.70 5.40
CA HIS A 304 -53.72 6.96 5.96
C HIS A 304 -55.04 6.71 6.70
N SER A 305 -55.04 6.90 8.01
CA SER A 305 -56.27 7.03 8.80
C SER A 305 -56.87 8.39 8.48
N SER A 306 -58.06 8.37 7.88
CA SER A 306 -58.87 9.56 7.64
C SER A 306 -59.44 10.06 8.97
N THR A 307 -59.14 11.31 9.31
CA THR A 307 -59.96 12.15 10.18
C THR A 307 -60.38 13.36 9.38
#